data_AF-A0A2E6XWF4-F1
#
_entry.id   AF-A0A2E6XWF4-F1
#
_cell.length_a   1.000
_cell.length_b   1.000
_cell.length_c   1.000
_cell.angle_alpha   90.00
_cell.angle_beta   90.00
_cell.angle_gamma   90.00
#
_symmetry.space_group_name_H-M   'P 1'
#
loop_
_entity.id
_entity.type
_entity.pdbx_description
1 polymer ?
#
loop_
_entity_poly.entity_id
_entity_poly.type
_entity_poly.pdbx_seq_one_letter_code
_entity_poly.pdbx_strand_id
1 'polypeptide(L)'
;MVIESKTTFFERLKQGIDNFLSNLNLTSAEVIRYVSLFGIGFVLGLFLKRYLKYFILFFIFATLFLTVLSYLGLVVIKASQIKVMFGFSEYETFDMIINKIFNKLQIDVVEAGFGLLGCILGIKFG
;
A
#
# COMPACT_ATOMS: atom_id res chain seq x y z
N MET A 1 -43.40 14.26 0.68
CA MET A 1 -43.11 13.30 1.76
C MET A 1 -42.27 12.15 1.21
N VAL A 2 -40.94 12.30 1.03
CA VAL A 2 -40.02 11.21 0.63
C VAL A 2 -38.60 11.49 1.16
N ILE A 3 -38.46 11.81 2.46
CA ILE A 3 -37.14 12.08 3.08
C ILE A 3 -36.89 11.20 4.32
N GLU A 4 -37.92 10.61 4.92
CA GLU A 4 -37.80 9.85 6.19
C GLU A 4 -37.12 8.48 6.13
N SER A 5 -36.91 7.87 4.95
CA SER A 5 -36.33 6.50 4.89
C SER A 5 -34.81 6.44 4.82
N LYS A 6 -34.12 7.52 4.40
CA LYS A 6 -32.65 7.53 4.30
C LYS A 6 -31.97 7.74 5.64
N THR A 7 -32.57 8.52 6.52
CA THR A 7 -32.09 8.77 7.89
C THR A 7 -32.14 7.49 8.72
N THR A 8 -33.21 6.70 8.61
CA THR A 8 -33.37 5.45 9.37
C THR A 8 -32.35 4.38 8.97
N PHE A 9 -31.95 4.30 7.70
CA PHE A 9 -30.95 3.32 7.25
C PHE A 9 -29.53 3.71 7.70
N PHE A 10 -29.18 4.99 7.58
CA PHE A 10 -27.89 5.50 8.08
C PHE A 10 -27.80 5.40 9.60
N GLU A 11 -28.87 5.68 10.33
CA GLU A 11 -28.91 5.54 11.79
C GLU A 11 -28.81 4.07 12.24
N ARG A 12 -29.44 3.14 11.53
CA ARG A 12 -29.31 1.69 11.80
C ARG A 12 -27.91 1.17 11.47
N LEU A 13 -27.29 1.65 10.40
CA LEU A 13 -25.89 1.35 10.09
C LEU A 13 -24.97 1.92 11.17
N LYS A 14 -25.20 3.17 11.59
CA LYS A 14 -24.43 3.82 12.64
C LYS A 14 -24.55 3.06 13.97
N GLN A 15 -25.76 2.71 14.41
CA GLN A 15 -25.97 1.91 15.61
C GLN A 15 -25.38 0.50 15.51
N GLY A 16 -25.47 -0.14 14.33
CA GLY A 16 -24.85 -1.44 14.10
C GLY A 16 -23.32 -1.38 14.19
N ILE A 17 -22.72 -0.33 13.62
CA ILE A 17 -21.28 -0.07 13.69
C ILE A 17 -20.86 0.28 15.11
N ASP A 18 -21.62 1.13 15.82
CA ASP A 18 -21.33 1.54 17.21
C ASP A 18 -21.41 0.35 18.18
N ASN A 19 -22.38 -0.56 18.00
CA ASN A 19 -22.48 -1.80 18.80
C ASN A 19 -21.40 -2.83 18.46
N PHE A 20 -20.92 -2.85 17.21
CA PHE A 20 -19.82 -3.74 16.81
C PHE A 20 -18.47 -3.20 17.32
N LEU A 21 -18.30 -1.88 17.28
CA LEU A 21 -17.16 -1.13 17.82
C LEU A 21 -17.05 -1.28 19.35
N SER A 22 -18.16 -1.15 20.07
CA SER A 22 -18.18 -1.27 21.54
C SER A 22 -17.80 -2.67 22.02
N ASN A 23 -18.10 -3.70 21.22
CA ASN A 23 -17.73 -5.10 21.54
C ASN A 23 -16.26 -5.43 21.23
N LEU A 24 -15.59 -4.61 20.42
CA LEU A 24 -14.20 -4.83 20.01
C LEU A 24 -13.20 -3.92 20.74
N ASN A 25 -13.66 -3.02 21.61
CA ASN A 25 -12.82 -2.05 22.32
C ASN A 25 -11.98 -1.16 21.37
N LEU A 26 -12.43 -1.02 20.12
CA LEU A 26 -11.75 -0.25 19.09
C LEU A 26 -12.23 1.19 19.12
N THR A 27 -11.29 2.13 19.05
CA THR A 27 -11.61 3.56 18.98
C THR A 27 -12.11 3.89 17.58
N SER A 28 -13.08 4.80 17.43
CA SER A 28 -13.62 5.21 16.12
C SER A 28 -12.53 5.68 15.14
N ALA A 29 -11.43 6.23 15.64
CA ALA A 29 -10.25 6.62 14.87
C ALA A 29 -9.52 5.43 14.22
N GLU A 30 -9.45 4.28 14.89
CA GLU A 30 -8.79 3.07 14.39
C GLU A 30 -9.60 2.44 13.26
N VAL A 31 -10.94 2.44 13.37
CA VAL A 31 -11.80 1.95 12.30
C VAL A 31 -11.73 2.82 11.05
N ILE A 32 -11.69 4.15 11.20
CA ILE A 32 -11.45 5.04 10.06
C ILE A 32 -10.09 4.75 9.42
N ARG A 33 -9.05 4.51 10.23
CA ARG A 33 -7.72 4.15 9.74
C ARG A 33 -7.73 2.83 8.96
N TYR A 34 -8.36 1.77 9.47
CA TYR A 34 -8.45 0.48 8.78
C TYR A 34 -9.27 0.54 7.49
N VAL A 35 -10.41 1.23 7.49
CA VAL A 35 -11.25 1.42 6.30
C VAL A 35 -10.51 2.23 5.25
N SER A 36 -9.78 3.27 5.66
CA SER A 36 -8.96 4.07 4.75
C SER A 36 -7.82 3.26 4.13
N LEU A 37 -7.11 2.47 4.94
CA LEU A 37 -6.06 1.57 4.47
C LEU A 37 -6.61 0.50 3.51
N PHE A 38 -7.77 -0.07 3.81
CA PHE A 38 -8.46 -1.00 2.92
C PHE A 38 -8.83 -0.33 1.59
N GLY A 39 -9.38 0.89 1.62
CA GLY A 39 -9.73 1.66 0.43
C GLY A 39 -8.51 2.01 -0.43
N ILE A 40 -7.41 2.46 0.19
CA ILE A 40 -6.13 2.73 -0.48
C ILE A 40 -5.58 1.44 -1.10
N GLY A 41 -5.59 0.34 -0.35
CA GLY A 41 -5.21 -0.98 -0.83
C GLY A 41 -6.02 -1.40 -2.05
N PHE A 42 -7.35 -1.24 -2.00
CA PHE A 42 -8.26 -1.57 -3.10
C PHE A 42 -7.98 -0.76 -4.36
N VAL A 43 -7.81 0.55 -4.25
CA VAL A 43 -7.43 1.42 -5.38
C VAL A 43 -6.08 0.99 -5.94
N LEU A 44 -5.09 0.74 -5.08
CA LEU A 44 -3.78 0.21 -5.50
C LEU A 44 -3.92 -1.10 -6.26
N GLY A 45 -4.77 -2.02 -5.81
CA GLY A 45 -5.03 -3.30 -6.47
C GLY A 45 -5.64 -3.13 -7.87
N LEU A 46 -6.60 -2.21 -8.03
CA LEU A 46 -7.18 -1.86 -9.33
C LEU A 46 -6.12 -1.31 -10.30
N PHE A 47 -5.30 -0.37 -9.81
CA PHE A 47 -4.19 0.20 -10.59
C PHE A 47 -3.17 -0.88 -10.97
N LEU A 48 -2.82 -1.75 -10.03
CA LEU A 48 -1.87 -2.84 -10.29
C LEU A 48 -2.40 -3.72 -11.42
N LYS A 49 -3.64 -4.21 -11.37
CA LYS A 49 -4.16 -5.08 -12.43
C LYS A 49 -4.08 -4.46 -13.82
N ARG A 50 -4.45 -3.19 -13.94
CA ARG A 50 -4.46 -2.48 -15.24
C ARG A 50 -3.07 -2.13 -15.73
N TYR A 51 -2.16 -1.75 -14.84
CA TYR A 51 -0.86 -1.18 -15.20
C TYR A 51 0.34 -2.10 -14.94
N LEU A 52 0.19 -3.24 -14.27
CA LEU A 52 1.30 -4.14 -13.90
C LEU A 52 2.09 -4.57 -15.13
N LYS A 53 1.42 -4.91 -16.24
CA LYS A 53 2.10 -5.29 -17.48
C LYS A 53 2.98 -4.15 -18.03
N TYR A 54 2.45 -2.92 -18.03
CA TYR A 54 3.19 -1.75 -18.49
C TYR A 54 4.31 -1.36 -17.53
N PHE A 55 4.07 -1.49 -16.23
CA PHE A 55 5.06 -1.22 -15.20
C PHE A 55 6.25 -2.19 -15.30
N ILE A 56 5.99 -3.49 -15.43
CA ILE A 56 7.04 -4.51 -15.62
C ILE A 56 7.82 -4.24 -16.90
N LEU A 57 7.12 -3.96 -18.02
CA LEU A 57 7.78 -3.70 -19.29
C LEU A 57 8.63 -2.43 -19.25
N PHE A 58 8.13 -1.37 -18.62
CA PHE A 58 8.89 -0.14 -18.38
C PHE A 58 10.13 -0.41 -17.53
N PHE A 59 10.02 -1.20 -16.46
CA PHE A 59 11.13 -1.52 -15.59
C PHE A 59 12.22 -2.33 -16.30
N ILE A 60 11.82 -3.35 -17.09
CA ILE A 60 12.75 -4.11 -17.93
C ILE A 60 13.45 -3.20 -18.92
N PHE A 61 12.69 -2.35 -19.62
CA PHE A 61 13.25 -1.43 -20.60
C PHE A 61 14.22 -0.43 -19.96
N ALA A 62 13.87 0.14 -18.81
CA ALA A 62 14.72 1.06 -18.06
C ALA A 62 16.03 0.38 -17.62
N THR A 63 15.96 -0.84 -17.08
CA THR A 63 17.16 -1.59 -16.67
C THR A 63 18.05 -1.91 -17.87
N LEU A 64 17.46 -2.33 -18.99
CA LEU A 64 18.21 -2.64 -20.22
C LEU A 64 18.87 -1.39 -20.79
N PHE A 65 18.14 -0.26 -20.83
CA PHE A 65 18.66 1.04 -21.25
C PHE A 65 19.82 1.53 -20.37
N LEU A 66 19.67 1.46 -19.05
CA LEU A 66 20.73 1.79 -18.09
C LEU A 66 21.95 0.88 -18.26
N THR A 67 21.75 -0.40 -18.55
CA THR A 67 22.83 -1.37 -18.78
C THR A 67 23.61 -1.03 -20.04
N VAL A 68 22.92 -0.68 -21.14
CA VAL A 68 23.55 -0.25 -22.39
C VAL A 68 24.33 1.06 -22.19
N LEU A 69 23.76 2.04 -21.49
CA LEU A 69 24.45 3.30 -21.15
C LEU A 69 25.71 3.05 -20.30
N SER A 70 25.64 2.11 -19.37
CA SER A 70 26.80 1.72 -18.56
C SER A 70 27.87 1.01 -19.38
N TYR A 71 27.47 0.13 -20.31
CA TYR A 71 28.40 -0.57 -21.20
C TYR A 71 29.15 0.37 -22.14
N LEU A 72 28.47 1.42 -22.63
CA LEU A 72 29.06 2.48 -23.45
C LEU A 72 29.92 3.45 -22.65
N GLY A 73 29.98 3.31 -21.31
CA GLY A 73 30.74 4.20 -20.43
C GLY A 73 30.15 5.61 -20.29
N LEU A 74 28.92 5.85 -20.78
CA LEU A 74 28.25 7.14 -20.70
C LEU A 74 27.72 7.43 -19.29
N VAL A 75 27.39 6.39 -18.52
CA VAL A 75 26.85 6.50 -17.17
C VAL A 75 27.57 5.51 -16.25
N VAL A 76 28.17 6.02 -15.16
CA VAL A 76 28.75 5.19 -14.10
C VAL A 76 27.72 5.07 -12.97
N ILE A 77 27.05 3.92 -12.88
CA ILE A 77 26.05 3.68 -11.84
C ILE A 77 26.76 3.35 -10.52
N LYS A 78 26.88 4.33 -9.63
CA LYS A 78 27.38 4.11 -8.26
C LYS A 78 26.24 3.70 -7.34
N ALA A 79 26.26 2.45 -6.87
CA ALA A 79 25.24 1.93 -5.96
C ALA A 79 25.09 2.75 -4.66
N SER A 80 26.15 3.42 -4.20
CA SER A 80 26.09 4.32 -3.04
C SER A 80 25.15 5.52 -3.26
N GLN A 81 25.16 6.11 -4.44
CA GLN A 81 24.31 7.26 -4.77
C GLN A 81 22.82 6.88 -4.87
N ILE A 82 22.54 5.67 -5.35
CA ILE A 82 21.18 5.14 -5.39
C ILE A 82 20.64 4.98 -3.95
N LYS A 83 21.43 4.43 -3.03
CA LYS A 83 21.01 4.27 -1.62
C LYS A 83 20.63 5.61 -0.98
N VAL A 84 21.44 6.64 -1.19
CA VAL A 84 21.18 7.99 -0.67
C VAL A 84 19.91 8.61 -1.27
N MET A 85 19.65 8.42 -2.57
CA MET A 85 18.42 8.91 -3.21
C MET A 85 17.14 8.28 -2.63
N PHE A 86 17.21 7.03 -2.18
CA PHE A 86 16.09 6.36 -1.51
C PHE A 86 16.02 6.66 0.00
N GLY A 87 16.88 7.55 0.52
CA GLY A 87 16.89 7.94 1.93
C GLY A 87 17.52 6.91 2.87
N PHE A 88 18.24 5.93 2.33
CA PHE A 88 18.98 4.95 3.13
C PHE A 88 20.36 5.50 3.47
N SER A 89 20.80 5.31 4.72
CA SER A 89 22.16 5.69 5.09
C SER A 89 23.16 4.81 4.36
N GLU A 90 24.33 5.34 3.98
CA GLU A 90 25.35 4.58 3.24
C GLU A 90 25.82 3.32 4.00
N TYR A 91 25.63 3.31 5.32
CA TYR A 91 25.98 2.23 6.25
C TYR A 91 24.89 1.16 6.43
N GLU A 92 23.66 1.41 5.96
CA GLU A 92 22.60 0.40 6.02
C GLU A 92 22.84 -0.65 4.92
N THR A 93 23.17 -1.87 5.38
CA THR A 93 23.22 -3.07 4.54
C THR A 93 21.81 -3.42 4.06
N PHE A 94 21.70 -4.05 2.88
CA PHE A 94 20.40 -4.46 2.32
C PHE A 94 19.58 -5.32 3.32
N ASP A 95 20.26 -6.17 4.09
CA ASP A 95 19.64 -6.98 5.15
C ASP A 95 19.05 -6.14 6.29
N MET A 96 19.70 -5.02 6.66
CA MET A 96 19.15 -4.11 7.67
C MET A 96 17.89 -3.40 7.18
N ILE A 97 17.85 -3.02 5.90
CA ILE A 97 16.66 -2.40 5.29
C ILE A 97 15.50 -3.37 5.28
N ILE A 98 15.74 -4.62 4.86
CA ILE A 98 14.73 -5.67 4.83
C ILE A 98 14.21 -5.94 6.25
N ASN A 99 15.10 -6.13 7.23
CA ASN A 99 14.70 -6.37 8.62
C ASN A 99 13.91 -5.19 9.22
N LYS A 100 14.23 -3.94 8.85
CA LYS A 100 13.48 -2.75 9.28
C LYS A 100 12.07 -2.71 8.69
N ILE A 101 11.90 -3.14 7.43
CA ILE A 101 10.59 -3.26 6.78
C ILE A 101 9.78 -4.38 7.43
N PHE A 102 10.39 -5.55 7.64
CA PHE A 102 9.74 -6.70 8.30
C PHE A 102 9.33 -6.39 9.74
N ASN A 103 10.19 -5.73 10.53
CA ASN A 103 9.85 -5.34 11.89
C ASN A 103 8.70 -4.32 11.92
N LYS A 104 8.66 -3.36 10.98
CA LYS A 104 7.50 -2.45 10.86
C LYS A 104 6.23 -3.19 10.47
N LEU A 105 6.30 -4.15 9.56
CA LEU A 105 5.17 -4.99 9.18
C LEU A 105 4.67 -5.89 10.32
N GLN A 106 5.55 -6.36 11.20
CA GLN A 106 5.19 -7.17 12.37
C GLN A 106 4.51 -6.37 13.49
N ILE A 107 4.80 -5.07 13.60
CA ILE A 107 4.15 -4.22 14.60
C ILE A 107 2.72 -3.88 14.16
N ASP A 108 2.49 -3.70 12.87
CA ASP A 108 1.21 -3.28 12.30
C ASP A 108 0.56 -4.36 11.41
N VAL A 109 0.61 -5.63 11.85
CA VAL A 109 0.11 -6.79 11.06
C VAL A 109 -1.35 -6.64 10.67
N VAL A 110 -2.17 -6.06 11.55
CA VAL A 110 -3.60 -5.84 11.29
C VAL A 110 -3.79 -4.80 10.18
N GLU A 111 -3.02 -3.71 10.20
CA GLU A 111 -3.06 -2.67 9.16
C GLU A 111 -2.58 -3.19 7.81
N ALA A 112 -1.48 -3.92 7.81
CA ALA A 112 -0.96 -4.59 6.63
C ALA A 112 -1.97 -5.61 6.08
N GLY A 113 -2.66 -6.35 6.95
CA GLY A 113 -3.70 -7.29 6.60
C GLY A 113 -4.89 -6.63 5.89
N PHE A 114 -5.45 -5.55 6.44
CA PHE A 114 -6.55 -4.82 5.81
C PHE A 114 -6.14 -4.18 4.48
N GLY A 115 -4.93 -3.62 4.38
CA GLY A 115 -4.40 -3.10 3.12
C GLY A 115 -4.20 -4.18 2.05
N LEU A 116 -3.65 -5.33 2.43
CA LEU A 116 -3.47 -6.48 1.52
C LEU A 116 -4.79 -7.07 1.07
N LEU A 117 -5.76 -7.23 1.97
CA LEU A 117 -7.11 -7.69 1.63
C LEU A 117 -7.80 -6.73 0.66
N GLY A 118 -7.70 -5.42 0.91
CA GLY A 118 -8.15 -4.40 -0.02
C GLY A 118 -7.50 -4.57 -1.39
N CYS A 119 -6.19 -4.71 -1.44
CA CYS A 119 -5.42 -4.90 -2.68
C CYS A 119 -5.81 -6.16 -3.46
N ILE A 120 -5.92 -7.31 -2.79
CA ILE A 120 -6.32 -8.58 -3.43
C ILE A 120 -7.72 -8.47 -4.02
N LEU A 121 -8.66 -7.86 -3.30
CA LEU A 121 -10.01 -7.62 -3.80
C LEU A 121 -9.99 -6.64 -4.98
N GLY A 122 -9.19 -5.57 -4.90
CA GLY A 122 -8.96 -4.64 -6.01
C GLY A 122 -8.46 -5.35 -7.27
N ILE A 123 -7.49 -6.26 -7.14
CA ILE A 123 -7.00 -7.06 -8.28
C ILE A 123 -8.09 -8.01 -8.79
N LYS A 124 -8.88 -8.61 -7.90
CA LYS A 124 -9.94 -9.53 -8.34
C LYS A 124 -11.06 -8.81 -9.12
N PHE A 125 -11.51 -7.67 -8.61
CA PHE A 125 -12.65 -6.93 -9.16
C PHE A 125 -12.29 -5.90 -10.25
N GLY A 126 -11.02 -5.50 -10.37
CA GLY A 126 -10.54 -4.56 -11.38
C GLY A 126 -10.26 -5.14 -12.75
#